data_AF-A0A5J5BXJ4-F1
#
_entry.id   AF-A0A5J5BXJ4-F1
#
_cell.length_a   1.000
_cell.length_b   1.000
_cell.length_c   1.000
_cell.angle_alpha   90.00
_cell.angle_beta   90.00
_cell.angle_gamma   90.00
#
_symmetry.space_group_name_H-M   'P 1'
#
loop_
_entity.id
_entity.type
_entity.pdbx_description
1 polymer ?
#
loop_
_entity_poly.entity_id
_entity_poly.type
_entity_poly.pdbx_seq_one_letter_code
_entity_poly.pdbx_strand_id
1 'polypeptide(L)'
;MVWGLFPADPQLGEDKYYIFRKGTYKVGRKGCDVIINKDKGVSRIHAEIVVDAMVSLDHLQNKSSNVSSKVRIRDCSKYGTFINKNLGSKEKVHEFPNRETTLKDSDLISFGTGNATYKFCFVPLVFFVHCPTLFQENQLLQDKISSIGACITHNWSLECTHVLVDQSMALTENVIDAVVAKKPVILYNWIEFVAEKNICTEIPSCSSYAPSLMLEGVSVKVGEPESRDNFLRGYTFLLESTQKYKFKDRLQLLLEVVGAKVLSVEGFSSSSQGLGDEESNHVVHVIPAGLADKFKVSHNLSSLSTVNEMKLICAAFSGQLDPSIIISPSVLVSSSCSTDETVVAESDAETETATSVHTSADVHIIEAPKHESKIEFYHRSCCCWIRDWPHRLLHGQK
;
A
#
# COMPACT_ATOMS: atom_id res chain seq x y z
N MET A 1 -3.54 16.08 -9.88
CA MET A 1 -4.99 16.21 -9.93
C MET A 1 -5.36 15.75 -11.30
N VAL A 2 -6.05 14.64 -11.37
CA VAL A 2 -6.30 13.92 -12.61
C VAL A 2 -7.80 13.97 -12.86
N TRP A 3 -8.21 14.12 -14.11
CA TRP A 3 -9.63 14.05 -14.45
C TRP A 3 -10.02 12.59 -14.68
N GLY A 4 -11.14 12.16 -14.11
CA GLY A 4 -11.63 10.80 -14.20
C GLY A 4 -13.01 10.73 -14.86
N LEU A 5 -13.25 9.67 -15.62
CA LEU A 5 -14.56 9.27 -16.13
C LEU A 5 -14.89 7.91 -15.54
N PHE A 6 -15.97 7.86 -14.76
CA PHE A 6 -16.40 6.67 -14.05
C PHE A 6 -17.79 6.26 -14.52
N PRO A 7 -18.02 5.02 -14.97
CA PRO A 7 -19.37 4.55 -15.30
C PRO A 7 -20.34 4.81 -14.13
N ALA A 8 -21.48 5.45 -14.40
CA ALA A 8 -22.47 5.76 -13.38
C ALA A 8 -23.22 4.50 -12.90
N ASP A 9 -23.46 3.56 -13.82
CA ASP A 9 -23.92 2.21 -13.55
C ASP A 9 -22.95 1.23 -14.22
N PRO A 10 -21.93 0.74 -13.52
CA PRO A 10 -20.94 -0.17 -14.08
C PRO A 10 -21.59 -1.53 -14.36
N GLN A 11 -22.31 -1.64 -15.47
CA GLN A 11 -22.64 -2.93 -16.04
C GLN A 11 -21.33 -3.67 -16.34
N LEU A 12 -21.27 -4.97 -16.04
CA LEU A 12 -20.08 -5.82 -16.16
C LEU A 12 -19.23 -5.49 -17.40
N GLY A 13 -18.13 -4.76 -17.20
CA GLY A 13 -17.08 -4.46 -18.20
C GLY A 13 -17.14 -3.08 -18.88
N GLU A 14 -17.69 -2.05 -18.26
CA GLU A 14 -17.37 -0.67 -18.66
C GLU A 14 -16.12 -0.19 -17.91
N ASP A 15 -15.15 0.33 -18.65
CA ASP A 15 -13.89 0.80 -18.07
C ASP A 15 -14.04 2.18 -17.42
N LYS A 16 -13.23 2.42 -16.40
CA LYS A 16 -12.95 3.77 -15.89
C LYS A 16 -11.86 4.38 -16.77
N TYR A 17 -11.75 5.71 -16.78
CA TYR A 17 -10.66 6.39 -17.48
C TYR A 17 -10.10 7.52 -16.62
N TYR A 18 -8.79 7.72 -16.69
CA TYR A 18 -8.03 8.75 -15.99
C TYR A 18 -7.19 9.52 -17.00
N ILE A 19 -7.33 10.84 -17.04
CA ILE A 19 -6.67 11.75 -17.97
C ILE A 19 -5.56 12.49 -17.23
N PHE A 20 -4.30 12.18 -17.58
CA PHE A 20 -3.09 12.69 -16.94
C PHE A 20 -2.46 13.88 -17.65
N ARG A 21 -2.92 14.22 -18.86
CA ARG A 21 -2.32 15.29 -19.66
C ARG A 21 -3.37 16.20 -20.29
N LYS A 22 -3.03 17.47 -20.50
CA LYS A 22 -3.80 18.36 -21.38
C LYS A 22 -3.85 17.81 -22.81
N GLY A 23 -4.97 18.00 -23.49
CA GLY A 23 -5.17 17.44 -24.83
C GLY A 23 -6.63 17.29 -25.20
N THR A 24 -6.87 16.71 -26.38
CA THR A 24 -8.21 16.36 -26.86
C THR A 24 -8.35 14.85 -26.89
N TYR A 25 -9.36 14.35 -26.19
CA TYR A 25 -9.65 12.93 -26.04
C TYR A 25 -10.97 12.59 -26.71
N LYS A 26 -10.94 11.66 -27.66
CA LYS A 26 -12.13 11.22 -28.38
C LYS A 26 -12.89 10.20 -27.54
N VAL A 27 -14.20 10.37 -27.47
CA VAL A 27 -15.13 9.43 -26.85
C VAL A 27 -15.96 8.80 -27.95
N GLY A 28 -16.09 7.49 -27.97
CA GLY A 28 -16.93 6.82 -28.96
C GLY A 28 -16.86 5.31 -28.92
N ARG A 29 -17.56 4.67 -29.84
CA ARG A 29 -17.70 3.20 -29.87
C ARG A 29 -16.45 2.46 -30.34
N LYS A 30 -15.60 3.08 -31.16
CA LYS A 30 -14.43 2.42 -31.77
C LYS A 30 -13.35 3.42 -32.15
N GLY A 31 -12.08 3.07 -31.89
CA GLY A 31 -10.92 3.88 -32.31
C GLY A 31 -10.85 5.24 -31.61
N CYS A 32 -11.28 5.27 -30.35
CA CYS A 32 -11.35 6.45 -29.49
C CYS A 32 -10.51 6.21 -28.23
N ASP A 33 -10.13 7.29 -27.55
CA ASP A 33 -9.39 7.25 -26.29
C ASP A 33 -10.25 6.69 -25.15
N VAL A 34 -11.53 7.08 -25.14
CA VAL A 34 -12.58 6.54 -24.26
C VAL A 34 -13.52 5.68 -25.12
N ILE A 35 -13.58 4.38 -24.83
CA ILE A 35 -14.29 3.40 -25.66
C ILE A 35 -15.59 2.98 -24.97
N ILE A 36 -16.72 3.31 -25.60
CA ILE A 36 -18.06 2.92 -25.15
C ILE A 36 -18.69 2.05 -26.23
N ASN A 37 -18.39 0.75 -26.20
CA ASN A 37 -18.72 -0.18 -27.29
C ASN A 37 -20.03 -0.95 -27.10
N LYS A 38 -20.62 -0.94 -25.90
CA LYS A 38 -21.84 -1.69 -25.58
C LYS A 38 -23.12 -0.99 -26.01
N ASP A 39 -23.09 0.33 -26.08
CA ASP A 39 -24.24 1.14 -26.43
C ASP A 39 -24.27 1.45 -27.93
N LYS A 40 -25.27 0.91 -28.64
CA LYS A 40 -25.46 1.13 -30.09
C LYS A 40 -25.86 2.57 -30.43
N GLY A 41 -26.37 3.33 -29.46
CA GLY A 41 -26.63 4.76 -29.55
C GLY A 41 -25.35 5.60 -29.58
N VAL A 42 -24.18 5.01 -29.29
CA VAL A 42 -22.90 5.70 -29.33
C VAL A 42 -22.32 5.71 -30.76
N SER A 43 -22.05 6.93 -31.26
CA SER A 43 -21.39 7.17 -32.55
C SER A 43 -19.94 6.66 -32.54
N ARG A 44 -19.34 6.45 -33.72
CA ARG A 44 -17.93 5.98 -33.81
C ARG A 44 -16.99 6.96 -33.12
N ILE A 45 -17.15 8.24 -33.43
CA ILE A 45 -16.64 9.39 -32.67
C ILE A 45 -17.90 10.13 -32.21
N HIS A 46 -18.12 10.19 -30.90
CA HIS A 46 -19.33 10.71 -30.29
C HIS A 46 -19.11 12.11 -29.74
N ALA A 47 -18.04 12.28 -28.97
CA ALA A 47 -17.68 13.54 -28.36
C ALA A 47 -16.17 13.70 -28.31
N GLU A 48 -15.73 14.94 -28.08
CA GLU A 48 -14.34 15.27 -27.77
C GLU A 48 -14.29 15.95 -26.40
N ILE A 49 -13.49 15.40 -25.50
CA ILE A 49 -13.18 16.02 -24.20
C ILE A 49 -11.87 16.78 -24.37
N VAL A 50 -11.93 18.10 -24.20
CA VAL A 50 -10.77 18.98 -24.38
C VAL A 50 -10.31 19.46 -23.01
N VAL A 51 -9.13 19.01 -22.59
CA VAL A 51 -8.47 19.45 -21.37
C VAL A 51 -7.47 20.54 -21.74
N ASP A 52 -7.82 21.81 -21.48
CA ASP A 52 -7.00 22.97 -21.81
C ASP A 52 -5.80 23.09 -20.86
N ALA A 53 -6.01 22.77 -19.58
CA ALA A 53 -4.98 22.76 -18.55
C ALA A 53 -5.29 21.74 -17.46
N MET A 54 -4.23 21.17 -16.89
CA MET A 54 -4.31 20.46 -15.62
C MET A 54 -4.34 21.49 -14.48
N VAL A 55 -5.17 21.29 -13.47
CA VAL A 55 -5.38 22.26 -12.37
C VAL A 55 -4.94 21.61 -11.06
N SER A 56 -4.19 22.33 -10.21
CA SER A 56 -3.75 21.89 -8.86
C SER A 56 -4.68 22.41 -7.75
N LEU A 57 -4.73 21.71 -6.60
CA LEU A 57 -5.55 22.01 -5.40
C LEU A 57 -5.19 23.34 -4.76
N ASP A 58 -3.92 23.73 -4.82
CA ASP A 58 -3.44 25.00 -4.27
C ASP A 58 -4.10 26.20 -4.97
N HIS A 59 -4.50 26.03 -6.23
CA HIS A 59 -5.31 27.00 -6.97
C HIS A 59 -6.80 26.97 -6.59
N LEU A 60 -7.28 25.86 -6.01
CA LEU A 60 -8.66 25.67 -5.55
C LEU A 60 -8.91 26.31 -4.18
N GLN A 61 -7.92 26.29 -3.28
CA GLN A 61 -8.05 26.83 -1.92
C GLN A 61 -7.82 28.35 -1.86
N ASN A 62 -6.98 28.92 -2.75
CA ASN A 62 -6.62 30.34 -2.71
C ASN A 62 -7.59 31.30 -3.45
N LYS A 63 -8.62 30.79 -4.16
CA LYS A 63 -9.61 31.64 -4.84
C LYS A 63 -11.03 31.14 -4.61
N SER A 64 -11.79 31.95 -3.88
CA SER A 64 -13.25 31.92 -3.71
C SER A 64 -14.02 31.21 -4.84
N SER A 65 -14.71 30.13 -4.45
CA SER A 65 -15.90 29.51 -5.07
C SER A 65 -16.23 29.88 -6.52
N ASN A 66 -15.42 29.48 -7.49
CA ASN A 66 -15.82 29.14 -8.88
C ASN A 66 -14.56 28.84 -9.71
N VAL A 67 -13.84 27.77 -9.37
CA VAL A 67 -12.77 27.30 -10.26
C VAL A 67 -13.43 26.60 -11.44
N SER A 68 -13.50 27.30 -12.57
CA SER A 68 -13.85 26.68 -13.85
C SER A 68 -12.82 25.59 -14.14
N SER A 69 -13.30 24.35 -14.09
CA SER A 69 -12.66 23.21 -14.73
C SER A 69 -12.24 23.63 -16.12
N LYS A 70 -10.93 23.57 -16.40
CA LYS A 70 -10.35 23.89 -17.71
C LYS A 70 -10.57 22.74 -18.68
N VAL A 71 -11.78 22.16 -18.64
CA VAL A 71 -12.19 20.98 -19.39
C VAL A 71 -13.52 21.26 -20.06
N ARG A 72 -13.56 21.05 -21.37
CA ARG A 72 -14.74 21.24 -22.22
C ARG A 72 -15.13 19.92 -22.85
N ILE A 73 -16.41 19.79 -23.19
CA ILE A 73 -16.94 18.69 -23.98
C ILE A 73 -17.61 19.22 -25.23
N ARG A 74 -17.27 18.64 -26.37
CA ARG A 74 -17.85 18.95 -27.68
C ARG A 74 -18.64 17.76 -28.20
N ASP A 75 -19.88 17.98 -28.64
CA ASP A 75 -20.71 16.96 -29.25
C ASP A 75 -20.45 16.84 -30.76
N CYS A 76 -20.06 15.64 -31.18
CA CYS A 76 -19.81 15.26 -32.58
C CYS A 76 -20.80 14.19 -33.07
N SER A 77 -21.81 13.87 -32.27
CA SER A 77 -22.62 12.67 -32.42
C SER A 77 -23.89 12.86 -33.26
N LYS A 78 -24.50 11.74 -33.65
CA LYS A 78 -25.83 11.72 -34.28
C LYS A 78 -26.97 11.97 -33.29
N TYR A 79 -26.87 11.38 -32.09
CA TYR A 79 -27.98 11.33 -31.13
C TYR A 79 -27.85 12.30 -29.96
N GLY A 80 -26.74 13.03 -29.88
CA GLY A 80 -26.45 14.04 -28.87
C GLY A 80 -25.68 13.49 -27.68
N THR A 81 -24.94 14.40 -27.05
CA THR A 81 -24.32 14.25 -25.73
C THR A 81 -25.10 15.09 -24.73
N PHE A 82 -25.33 14.57 -23.52
CA PHE A 82 -26.16 15.19 -22.50
C PHE A 82 -25.42 15.33 -21.17
N ILE A 83 -25.53 16.49 -20.53
CA ILE A 83 -25.06 16.70 -19.15
C ILE A 83 -26.29 16.65 -18.24
N ASN A 84 -26.39 15.61 -17.42
CA ASN A 84 -27.46 15.42 -16.45
C ASN A 84 -27.09 16.18 -15.16
N LYS A 85 -27.86 17.23 -14.84
CA LYS A 85 -27.70 17.96 -13.58
C LYS A 85 -28.61 17.36 -12.50
N ASN A 86 -28.23 17.53 -11.23
CA ASN A 86 -28.92 16.98 -10.06
C ASN A 86 -30.42 17.34 -9.96
N LEU A 87 -30.88 18.38 -10.66
CA LEU A 87 -32.28 18.83 -10.71
C LEU A 87 -33.15 18.09 -11.74
N GLY A 88 -32.66 17.00 -12.34
CA GLY A 88 -33.38 16.24 -13.37
C GLY A 88 -33.39 16.90 -14.75
N SER A 89 -32.83 18.11 -14.88
CA SER A 89 -32.61 18.77 -16.17
C SER A 89 -31.45 18.10 -16.92
N LYS A 90 -31.69 17.72 -18.17
CA LYS A 90 -30.66 17.25 -19.10
C LYS A 90 -30.34 18.37 -20.09
N GLU A 91 -29.10 18.85 -20.04
CA GLU A 91 -28.63 19.85 -21.00
C GLU A 91 -28.01 19.14 -22.21
N LYS A 92 -28.55 19.40 -23.40
CA LYS A 92 -28.02 18.82 -24.62
C LYS A 92 -26.86 19.65 -25.12
N VAL A 93 -25.65 19.08 -25.12
CA VAL A 93 -24.42 19.77 -25.52
C VAL A 93 -24.52 20.33 -26.93
N HIS A 94 -25.26 19.66 -27.82
CA HIS A 94 -25.52 20.09 -29.20
C HIS A 94 -26.22 21.45 -29.33
N GLU A 95 -26.96 21.89 -28.31
CA GLU A 95 -27.74 23.13 -28.33
C GLU A 95 -26.90 24.34 -27.88
N PHE A 96 -25.72 24.12 -27.32
CA PHE A 96 -24.79 25.19 -26.98
C PHE A 96 -24.06 25.72 -28.23
N PRO A 97 -23.57 26.97 -28.18
CA PRO A 97 -22.70 27.51 -29.22
C PRO A 97 -21.52 26.56 -29.50
N ASN A 98 -21.22 26.35 -30.78
CA ASN A 98 -20.18 25.41 -31.25
C ASN A 98 -20.37 23.96 -30.79
N ARG A 99 -21.58 23.60 -30.31
CA ARG A 99 -21.90 22.28 -29.75
C ARG A 99 -20.95 21.90 -28.62
N GLU A 100 -20.58 22.87 -27.77
CA GLU A 100 -19.55 22.70 -26.77
C GLU A 100 -19.91 23.42 -25.46
N THR A 101 -19.51 22.85 -24.32
CA THR A 101 -19.68 23.47 -23.00
C THR A 101 -18.60 22.99 -22.02
N THR A 102 -18.50 23.64 -20.85
CA THR A 102 -17.54 23.30 -19.79
C THR A 102 -18.08 22.19 -18.89
N LEU A 103 -17.27 21.15 -18.65
CA LEU A 103 -17.59 20.06 -17.71
C LEU A 103 -17.11 20.39 -16.31
N LYS A 104 -17.96 20.31 -15.29
CA LYS A 104 -17.63 20.54 -13.88
C LYS A 104 -17.41 19.23 -13.13
N ASP A 105 -16.73 19.32 -11.99
CA ASP A 105 -16.62 18.15 -11.11
C ASP A 105 -18.01 17.61 -10.75
N SER A 106 -18.10 16.28 -10.76
CA SER A 106 -19.29 15.50 -10.51
C SER A 106 -20.41 15.61 -11.55
N ASP A 107 -20.16 16.21 -12.73
CA ASP A 107 -21.11 16.17 -13.84
C ASP A 107 -21.37 14.73 -14.31
N LEU A 108 -22.63 14.40 -14.59
CA LEU A 108 -23.03 13.14 -15.20
C LEU A 108 -23.23 13.34 -16.69
N ILE A 109 -22.47 12.63 -17.53
CA ILE A 109 -22.47 12.79 -18.98
C ILE A 109 -23.04 11.52 -19.61
N SER A 110 -24.11 11.66 -20.40
CA SER A 110 -24.69 10.57 -21.19
C SER A 110 -24.35 10.72 -22.68
N PHE A 111 -23.97 9.61 -23.31
CA PHE A 111 -23.61 9.56 -24.72
C PHE A 111 -24.67 8.81 -25.52
N GLY A 112 -25.46 9.54 -26.31
CA GLY A 112 -26.53 8.96 -27.13
C GLY A 112 -27.81 8.71 -26.34
N THR A 113 -28.59 7.73 -26.80
CA THR A 113 -29.96 7.45 -26.29
C THR A 113 -30.05 6.26 -25.34
N GLY A 114 -28.96 5.52 -25.14
CA GLY A 114 -28.95 4.35 -24.28
C GLY A 114 -28.48 4.67 -22.85
N ASN A 115 -27.73 3.74 -22.26
CA ASN A 115 -27.34 3.77 -20.85
C ASN A 115 -25.89 4.22 -20.62
N ALA A 116 -25.16 4.56 -21.69
CA ALA A 116 -23.78 5.03 -21.62
C ALA A 116 -23.66 6.35 -20.84
N THR A 117 -23.56 6.28 -19.51
CA THR A 117 -23.50 7.44 -18.62
C THR A 117 -22.27 7.35 -17.73
N TYR A 118 -21.47 8.41 -17.73
CA TYR A 118 -20.24 8.52 -16.97
C TYR A 118 -20.29 9.72 -16.03
N LYS A 119 -19.86 9.53 -14.80
CA LYS A 119 -19.54 10.62 -13.88
C LYS A 119 -18.15 11.15 -14.20
N PHE A 120 -18.08 12.42 -14.58
CA PHE A 120 -16.85 13.16 -14.70
C PHE A 120 -16.44 13.66 -13.32
N CYS A 121 -15.31 13.18 -12.82
CA CYS A 121 -14.85 13.47 -11.48
C CYS A 121 -13.46 14.06 -11.49
N PHE A 122 -13.26 14.88 -10.48
CA PHE A 122 -12.00 15.34 -10.01
C PHE A 122 -11.33 14.26 -9.12
N VAL A 123 -10.12 13.79 -9.47
CA VAL A 123 -9.37 12.80 -8.67
C VAL A 123 -8.12 13.47 -8.05
N PRO A 124 -8.07 13.64 -6.71
CA PRO A 124 -6.92 14.27 -6.06
C PRO A 124 -5.68 13.38 -6.16
N LEU A 125 -4.54 14.02 -6.47
CA LEU A 125 -3.21 13.45 -6.29
C LEU A 125 -2.39 14.49 -5.52
N VAL A 126 -2.21 14.23 -4.24
CA VAL A 126 -1.47 15.07 -3.29
C VAL A 126 -0.25 14.28 -2.82
N PHE A 127 0.93 14.81 -3.10
CA PHE A 127 2.21 14.21 -2.76
C PHE A 127 2.79 14.87 -1.52
N PHE A 128 2.97 14.09 -0.46
CA PHE A 128 3.86 14.50 0.62
C PHE A 128 5.30 14.25 0.17
N VAL A 129 6.04 15.33 -0.06
CA VAL A 129 7.45 15.25 -0.43
C VAL A 129 8.29 15.24 0.83
N HIS A 130 8.81 14.06 1.15
CA HIS A 130 9.73 13.85 2.25
C HIS A 130 11.16 13.62 1.74
N CYS A 131 11.59 14.50 0.84
CA CYS A 131 12.93 14.53 0.29
C CYS A 131 13.41 15.99 0.18
N PRO A 132 14.28 16.46 1.11
CA PRO A 132 14.79 17.83 1.07
C PRO A 132 15.70 18.10 -0.13
N THR A 133 16.50 17.11 -0.52
CA THR A 133 17.59 17.22 -1.50
C THR A 133 17.10 17.25 -2.94
N LEU A 134 16.26 16.28 -3.34
CA LEU A 134 15.75 16.23 -4.71
C LEU A 134 14.81 17.39 -5.02
N PHE A 135 14.01 17.87 -4.07
CA PHE A 135 12.93 18.79 -4.39
C PHE A 135 13.34 20.26 -4.45
N GLN A 136 14.36 20.65 -3.68
CA GLN A 136 14.91 22.00 -3.75
C GLN A 136 15.68 22.24 -5.05
N GLU A 137 16.27 21.20 -5.63
CA GLU A 137 17.17 21.32 -6.78
C GLU A 137 16.52 20.89 -8.12
N ASN A 138 15.38 20.20 -8.09
CA ASN A 138 14.78 19.61 -9.29
C ASN A 138 13.49 20.33 -9.74
N GLN A 139 13.65 21.50 -10.36
CA GLN A 139 12.57 22.24 -11.00
C GLN A 139 11.80 21.37 -12.01
N LEU A 140 12.51 20.50 -12.73
CA LEU A 140 11.93 19.60 -13.72
C LEU A 140 10.95 18.59 -13.08
N LEU A 141 11.21 18.13 -11.86
CA LEU A 141 10.27 17.28 -11.10
C LEU A 141 9.01 18.06 -10.72
N GLN A 142 9.15 19.31 -10.26
CA GLN A 142 8.01 20.17 -9.94
C GLN A 142 7.14 20.42 -11.19
N ASP A 143 7.78 20.64 -12.34
CA ASP A 143 7.10 20.82 -13.62
C ASP A 143 6.38 19.54 -14.04
N LYS A 144 7.00 18.35 -13.87
CA LYS A 144 6.35 17.07 -14.14
C LYS A 144 5.13 16.84 -13.25
N ILE A 145 5.25 17.09 -11.94
CA ILE A 145 4.12 16.96 -11.00
C ILE A 145 2.99 17.91 -11.38
N SER A 146 3.33 19.17 -11.69
CA SER A 146 2.36 20.18 -12.14
C SER A 146 1.72 19.80 -13.47
N SER A 147 2.47 19.16 -14.38
CA SER A 147 1.98 18.76 -15.70
C SER A 147 0.90 17.67 -15.64
N ILE A 148 0.90 16.84 -14.60
CA ILE A 148 -0.17 15.87 -14.28
C ILE A 148 -1.23 16.45 -13.33
N GLY A 149 -1.15 17.76 -13.08
CA GLY A 149 -1.99 18.55 -12.19
C GLY A 149 -1.81 18.24 -10.71
N ALA A 150 -0.84 17.42 -10.30
CA ALA A 150 -0.72 16.99 -8.91
C ALA A 150 -0.20 18.10 -7.99
N CYS A 151 -0.46 17.94 -6.71
CA CYS A 151 -0.13 18.91 -5.66
C CYS A 151 1.02 18.37 -4.83
N ILE A 152 1.87 19.27 -4.35
CA ILE A 152 2.94 18.93 -3.42
C ILE A 152 2.68 19.60 -2.09
N THR A 153 2.95 18.88 -1.01
CA THR A 153 3.05 19.43 0.33
C THR A 153 4.31 18.92 1.00
N HIS A 154 4.90 19.75 1.85
CA HIS A 154 6.00 19.40 2.74
C HIS A 154 5.53 19.09 4.17
N ASN A 155 4.23 19.21 4.41
CA ASN A 155 3.59 18.85 5.66
C ASN A 155 2.76 17.60 5.44
N TRP A 156 3.04 16.57 6.24
CA TRP A 156 2.26 15.35 6.26
C TRP A 156 0.81 15.64 6.73
N SER A 157 -0.17 15.03 6.06
CA SER A 157 -1.58 15.05 6.43
C SER A 157 -2.30 13.83 5.86
N LEU A 158 -3.51 13.54 6.36
CA LEU A 158 -4.33 12.42 5.84
C LEU A 158 -4.86 12.65 4.42
N GLU A 159 -4.88 13.91 3.95
CA GLU A 159 -5.24 14.29 2.57
C GLU A 159 -4.17 13.87 1.56
N CYS A 160 -2.94 13.62 2.03
CA CYS A 160 -1.88 13.09 1.19
C CYS A 160 -2.28 11.72 0.63
N THR A 161 -2.09 11.58 -0.69
CA THR A 161 -2.43 10.35 -1.41
C THR A 161 -1.24 9.41 -1.53
N HIS A 162 -0.02 9.97 -1.63
CA HIS A 162 1.22 9.22 -1.76
C HIS A 162 2.34 9.97 -1.03
N VAL A 163 3.37 9.24 -0.62
CA VAL A 163 4.58 9.79 -0.02
C VAL A 163 5.76 9.59 -0.96
N LEU A 164 6.45 10.68 -1.29
CA LEU A 164 7.67 10.66 -2.10
C LEU A 164 8.89 10.70 -1.18
N VAL A 165 9.77 9.71 -1.32
CA VAL A 165 11.02 9.58 -0.55
C VAL A 165 12.20 9.28 -1.47
N ASP A 166 13.41 9.42 -0.93
CA ASP A 166 14.64 8.97 -1.58
C ASP A 166 14.91 7.49 -1.32
N GLN A 167 15.61 6.89 -2.28
CA GLN A 167 16.18 5.56 -2.11
C GLN A 167 17.16 5.56 -0.94
N SER A 168 17.01 4.57 -0.05
CA SER A 168 17.84 4.38 1.14
C SER A 168 17.80 5.54 2.13
N MET A 169 16.71 6.31 2.14
CA MET A 169 16.45 7.33 3.15
C MET A 169 16.31 6.71 4.56
N ALA A 170 16.79 7.40 5.59
CA ALA A 170 16.55 7.01 6.98
C ALA A 170 15.07 7.07 7.35
N LEU A 171 14.58 6.07 8.08
CA LEU A 171 13.18 6.04 8.53
C LEU A 171 12.86 7.23 9.46
N THR A 172 11.72 7.89 9.22
CA THR A 172 11.22 9.00 10.02
C THR A 172 9.80 8.75 10.52
N GLU A 173 9.37 9.52 11.53
CA GLU A 173 8.02 9.43 12.08
C GLU A 173 6.94 9.65 11.01
N ASN A 174 7.09 10.64 10.13
CA ASN A 174 6.10 10.93 9.08
C ASN A 174 5.93 9.76 8.09
N VAL A 175 7.00 9.01 7.83
CA VAL A 175 6.92 7.83 6.95
C VAL A 175 6.19 6.68 7.66
N ILE A 176 6.37 6.52 8.98
CA ILE A 176 5.57 5.58 9.78
C ILE A 176 4.10 5.99 9.76
N ASP A 177 3.81 7.27 10.02
CA ASP A 177 2.44 7.81 10.01
C ASP A 177 1.77 7.59 8.65
N ALA A 178 2.52 7.68 7.55
CA ALA A 178 2.03 7.37 6.22
C ALA A 178 1.72 5.89 6.00
N VAL A 179 2.57 4.99 6.48
CA VAL A 179 2.32 3.54 6.43
C VAL A 179 1.12 3.16 7.29
N VAL A 180 0.97 3.77 8.48
CA VAL A 180 -0.20 3.64 9.35
C VAL A 180 -1.48 4.14 8.64
N ALA A 181 -1.39 5.25 7.91
CA ALA A 181 -2.49 5.73 7.07
C ALA A 181 -2.68 4.91 5.77
N LYS A 182 -2.01 3.76 5.65
CA LYS A 182 -1.98 2.86 4.49
C LYS A 182 -1.62 3.57 3.18
N LYS A 183 -0.91 4.69 3.20
CA LYS A 183 -0.52 5.39 1.98
C LYS A 183 0.65 4.69 1.29
N PRO A 184 0.68 4.68 -0.05
CA PRO A 184 1.85 4.23 -0.80
C PRO A 184 3.04 5.15 -0.54
N VAL A 185 4.20 4.54 -0.31
CA VAL A 185 5.51 5.20 -0.21
C VAL A 185 6.28 4.84 -1.46
N ILE A 186 6.70 5.84 -2.23
CA ILE A 186 7.17 5.67 -3.61
C ILE A 186 8.37 6.56 -3.92
N LEU A 187 9.16 6.14 -4.91
CA LEU A 187 10.22 6.93 -5.52
C LEU A 187 9.66 7.93 -6.53
N TYR A 188 10.37 9.05 -6.74
CA TYR A 188 9.96 10.09 -7.68
C TYR A 188 9.86 9.61 -9.14
N ASN A 189 10.59 8.56 -9.52
CA ASN A 189 10.55 8.00 -10.88
C ASN A 189 9.14 7.55 -11.30
N TRP A 190 8.27 7.21 -10.34
CA TRP A 190 6.87 6.91 -10.64
C TRP A 190 6.15 8.11 -11.25
N ILE A 191 6.45 9.33 -10.79
CA ILE A 191 5.88 10.57 -11.33
C ILE A 191 6.29 10.75 -12.79
N GLU A 192 7.56 10.48 -13.11
CA GLU A 192 8.04 10.58 -14.48
C GLU A 192 7.28 9.64 -15.41
N PHE A 193 7.09 8.39 -14.96
CA PHE A 193 6.31 7.39 -15.67
C PHE A 193 4.84 7.79 -15.87
N VAL A 194 4.21 8.38 -14.84
CA VAL A 194 2.83 8.87 -14.93
C VAL A 194 2.73 10.07 -15.89
N ALA A 195 3.71 10.98 -15.88
CA ALA A 195 3.74 12.18 -16.74
C ALA A 195 3.92 11.87 -18.24
N GLU A 196 4.38 10.66 -18.57
CA GLU A 196 4.44 10.14 -19.94
C GLU A 196 3.10 9.58 -20.43
N LYS A 197 2.13 9.34 -19.53
CA LYS A 197 0.80 8.85 -19.89
C LYS A 197 -0.11 9.99 -20.32
N ASN A 198 -1.01 9.68 -21.26
CA ASN A 198 -2.08 10.59 -21.67
C ASN A 198 -3.38 10.23 -20.93
N ILE A 199 -3.91 9.03 -21.22
CA ILE A 199 -5.12 8.48 -20.62
C ILE A 199 -4.88 7.00 -20.28
N CYS A 200 -5.39 6.53 -19.15
CA CYS A 200 -5.32 5.13 -18.74
C CYS A 200 -6.65 4.68 -18.14
N THR A 201 -6.91 3.38 -18.11
CA THR A 201 -8.11 2.82 -17.47
C THR A 201 -7.99 2.66 -15.96
N GLU A 202 -6.78 2.78 -15.45
CA GLU A 202 -6.41 2.74 -14.04
C GLU A 202 -5.29 3.73 -13.74
N ILE A 203 -5.12 4.08 -12.45
CA ILE A 203 -3.94 4.81 -12.01
C ILE A 203 -2.74 3.87 -12.10
N PRO A 204 -1.62 4.28 -12.73
CA PRO A 204 -0.47 3.40 -12.90
C PRO A 204 0.05 2.84 -11.57
N SER A 205 0.33 1.53 -11.54
CA SER A 205 0.80 0.85 -10.32
C SER A 205 2.11 1.46 -9.80
N CYS A 206 2.24 1.48 -8.47
CA CYS A 206 3.42 1.95 -7.75
C CYS A 206 4.43 0.84 -7.44
N SER A 207 4.08 -0.44 -7.68
CA SER A 207 4.85 -1.63 -7.28
C SER A 207 6.34 -1.58 -7.64
N SER A 208 6.64 -1.21 -8.89
CA SER A 208 8.00 -1.12 -9.42
C SER A 208 8.81 0.07 -8.88
N TYR A 209 8.18 0.94 -8.10
CA TYR A 209 8.75 2.19 -7.61
C TYR A 209 8.77 2.27 -6.08
N ALA A 210 8.62 1.12 -5.42
CA ALA A 210 8.77 1.03 -3.97
C ALA A 210 10.24 1.29 -3.55
N PRO A 211 10.48 2.21 -2.60
CA PRO A 211 11.81 2.54 -2.12
C PRO A 211 12.34 1.47 -1.15
N SER A 212 13.65 1.48 -0.92
CA SER A 212 14.20 0.91 0.32
C SER A 212 14.47 2.00 1.34
N LEU A 213 14.18 1.75 2.61
CA LEU A 213 14.47 2.65 3.74
C LEU A 213 15.59 2.07 4.59
N MET A 214 16.37 2.94 5.22
CA MET A 214 17.45 2.56 6.14
C MET A 214 16.98 2.63 7.60
N LEU A 215 17.01 1.49 8.27
CA LEU A 215 16.72 1.34 9.70
C LEU A 215 17.98 0.77 10.40
N GLU A 216 18.70 1.61 11.13
CA GLU A 216 19.89 1.21 11.90
C GLU A 216 20.92 0.41 11.08
N GLY A 217 21.16 0.83 9.84
CA GLY A 217 22.10 0.16 8.92
C GLY A 217 21.49 -1.00 8.12
N VAL A 218 20.25 -1.41 8.41
CA VAL A 218 19.52 -2.41 7.63
C VAL A 218 18.68 -1.72 6.56
N SER A 219 18.81 -2.17 5.30
CA SER A 219 17.97 -1.72 4.20
C SER A 219 16.71 -2.58 4.10
N VAL A 220 15.53 -1.94 4.12
CA VAL A 220 14.22 -2.60 4.02
C VAL A 220 13.48 -2.05 2.82
N LYS A 221 13.14 -2.91 1.87
CA LYS A 221 12.22 -2.55 0.79
C LYS A 221 10.81 -2.40 1.34
N VAL A 222 10.17 -1.27 1.07
CA VAL A 222 8.80 -1.02 1.50
C VAL A 222 7.85 -1.87 0.65
N GLY A 223 6.98 -2.63 1.30
CA GLY A 223 5.93 -3.40 0.64
C GLY A 223 4.87 -2.51 0.01
N GLU A 224 3.92 -3.11 -0.71
CA GLU A 224 2.71 -2.38 -1.09
C GLU A 224 1.76 -2.28 0.11
N PRO A 225 0.86 -1.29 0.16
CA PRO A 225 -0.12 -1.23 1.24
C PRO A 225 -0.95 -2.51 1.38
N GLU A 226 -1.27 -3.16 0.26
CA GLU A 226 -2.03 -4.42 0.21
C GLU A 226 -1.22 -5.59 0.76
N SER A 227 0.10 -5.65 0.50
CA SER A 227 0.96 -6.73 1.02
C SER A 227 1.21 -6.63 2.52
N ARG A 228 1.02 -5.44 3.11
CA ARG A 228 1.12 -5.23 4.56
C ARG A 228 -0.18 -5.50 5.31
N ASP A 229 -1.29 -5.70 4.59
CA ASP A 229 -2.59 -5.83 5.24
C ASP A 229 -2.70 -7.18 5.94
N ASN A 230 -2.96 -7.14 7.25
CA ASN A 230 -3.27 -8.31 8.08
C ASN A 230 -2.23 -9.45 8.07
N PHE A 231 -0.98 -9.23 7.63
CA PHE A 231 0.03 -10.30 7.58
C PHE A 231 0.50 -10.79 8.96
N LEU A 232 0.27 -9.98 10.02
CA LEU A 232 0.52 -10.36 11.41
C LEU A 232 -0.74 -10.82 12.15
N ARG A 233 -1.81 -11.16 11.42
CA ARG A 233 -3.01 -11.75 12.03
C ARG A 233 -2.64 -13.02 12.80
N GLY A 234 -3.17 -13.14 14.02
CA GLY A 234 -2.86 -14.24 14.94
C GLY A 234 -1.61 -14.00 15.82
N TYR A 235 -0.91 -12.87 15.67
CA TYR A 235 0.12 -12.47 16.61
C TYR A 235 -0.43 -11.48 17.64
N THR A 236 -0.02 -11.68 18.91
CA THR A 236 -0.22 -10.72 19.99
C THR A 236 1.13 -10.23 20.48
N PHE A 237 1.44 -8.95 20.28
CA PHE A 237 2.67 -8.33 20.75
C PHE A 237 2.48 -7.65 22.10
N LEU A 238 3.32 -8.01 23.06
CA LEU A 238 3.36 -7.34 24.37
C LEU A 238 4.35 -6.19 24.31
N LEU A 239 3.84 -4.97 24.55
CA LEU A 239 4.63 -3.76 24.66
C LEU A 239 4.72 -3.28 26.10
N GLU A 240 5.88 -2.72 26.44
CA GLU A 240 6.08 -1.97 27.68
C GLU A 240 5.58 -0.52 27.53
N SER A 241 5.92 0.35 28.49
CA SER A 241 5.66 1.78 28.37
C SER A 241 6.18 2.33 27.03
N THR A 242 5.30 3.03 26.30
CA THR A 242 5.58 3.57 24.97
C THR A 242 6.86 4.41 24.91
N GLN A 243 7.23 5.09 26.00
CA GLN A 243 8.44 5.92 26.08
C GLN A 243 9.75 5.13 25.93
N LYS A 244 9.73 3.80 26.04
CA LYS A 244 10.91 2.95 25.87
C LYS A 244 11.25 2.66 24.41
N TYR A 245 10.28 2.77 23.51
CA TYR A 245 10.43 2.42 22.10
C TYR A 245 10.86 3.63 21.27
N LYS A 246 11.69 3.41 20.24
CA LYS A 246 12.27 4.49 19.43
C LYS A 246 11.23 5.41 18.81
N PHE A 247 10.11 4.84 18.35
CA PHE A 247 9.01 5.56 17.71
C PHE A 247 7.76 5.67 18.60
N LYS A 248 7.92 5.46 19.90
CA LYS A 248 6.88 5.64 20.93
C LYS A 248 5.58 4.89 20.60
N ASP A 249 4.45 5.56 20.67
CA ASP A 249 3.10 5.07 20.39
C ASP A 249 2.90 4.63 18.93
N ARG A 250 3.71 5.13 17.99
CA ARG A 250 3.59 4.76 16.58
C ARG A 250 3.94 3.31 16.31
N LEU A 251 4.77 2.69 17.16
CA LEU A 251 5.03 1.26 17.06
C LEU A 251 3.73 0.48 17.23
N GLN A 252 2.93 0.80 18.25
CA GLN A 252 1.64 0.16 18.48
C GLN A 252 0.71 0.34 17.27
N LEU A 253 0.54 1.59 16.80
CA LEU A 253 -0.31 1.89 15.64
C LEU A 253 0.12 1.13 14.39
N LEU A 254 1.44 1.01 14.17
CA LEU A 254 2.01 0.28 13.05
C LEU A 254 1.72 -1.23 13.14
N LEU A 255 1.76 -1.83 14.34
CA LEU A 255 1.45 -3.25 14.53
C LEU A 255 -0.04 -3.54 14.34
N GLU A 256 -0.90 -2.66 14.85
CA GLU A 256 -2.36 -2.77 14.71
C GLU A 256 -2.79 -2.68 13.23
N VAL A 257 -2.21 -1.76 12.46
CA VAL A 257 -2.59 -1.60 11.04
C VAL A 257 -2.20 -2.80 10.17
N VAL A 258 -1.17 -3.56 10.56
CA VAL A 258 -0.75 -4.79 9.88
C VAL A 258 -1.40 -6.06 10.45
N GLY A 259 -2.41 -5.88 11.30
CA GLY A 259 -3.31 -6.92 11.80
C GLY A 259 -2.86 -7.64 13.08
N ALA A 260 -1.83 -7.15 13.75
CA ALA A 260 -1.44 -7.71 15.05
C ALA A 260 -2.31 -7.17 16.18
N LYS A 261 -2.53 -7.98 17.22
CA LYS A 261 -3.06 -7.51 18.50
C LYS A 261 -1.91 -6.96 19.34
N VAL A 262 -2.13 -5.85 20.05
CA VAL A 262 -1.12 -5.25 20.94
C VAL A 262 -1.68 -5.16 22.35
N LEU A 263 -0.89 -5.56 23.35
CA LEU A 263 -1.23 -5.48 24.77
C LEU A 263 -0.10 -4.84 25.57
N SER A 264 -0.43 -4.18 26.67
CA SER A 264 0.56 -3.72 27.65
C SER A 264 1.02 -4.89 28.53
N VAL A 265 2.31 -4.94 28.84
CA VAL A 265 2.88 -5.89 29.82
C VAL A 265 2.18 -5.81 31.18
N GLU A 266 1.79 -4.61 31.64
CA GLU A 266 1.11 -4.41 32.93
C GLU A 266 -0.30 -5.03 32.96
N GLY A 267 -0.95 -5.13 31.79
CA GLY A 267 -2.25 -5.75 31.62
C GLY A 267 -2.21 -7.25 31.33
N PHE A 268 -1.01 -7.83 31.23
CA PHE A 268 -0.84 -9.24 30.88
C PHE A 268 -0.79 -10.13 32.13
N SER A 269 -1.77 -11.02 32.28
CA SER A 269 -1.76 -12.10 33.29
C SER A 269 -1.65 -13.46 32.63
N SER A 270 -0.58 -14.21 32.91
CA SER A 270 -0.37 -15.57 32.36
C SER A 270 -1.43 -16.59 32.79
N SER A 271 -2.34 -16.25 33.72
CA SER A 271 -3.36 -17.13 34.30
C SER A 271 -4.68 -17.20 33.53
N SER A 272 -4.82 -16.55 32.37
CA SER A 272 -6.07 -16.53 31.58
C SER A 272 -6.07 -17.47 30.37
N GLN A 273 -5.38 -18.61 30.42
CA GLN A 273 -5.62 -19.69 29.46
C GLN A 273 -6.97 -20.34 29.78
N GLY A 274 -8.05 -19.71 29.33
CA GLY A 274 -9.42 -20.11 29.60
C GLY A 274 -10.37 -19.66 28.51
N LEU A 275 -10.44 -20.49 27.45
CA LEU A 275 -11.61 -20.79 26.61
C LEU A 275 -12.29 -19.64 25.83
N GLY A 276 -12.09 -19.68 24.50
CA GLY A 276 -12.99 -19.07 23.53
C GLY A 276 -12.36 -18.86 22.16
N ASP A 277 -12.17 -19.94 21.39
CA ASP A 277 -12.17 -19.97 19.91
C ASP A 277 -11.58 -18.77 19.14
N GLU A 278 -10.33 -18.38 19.42
CA GLU A 278 -9.57 -17.45 18.57
C GLU A 278 -8.27 -18.14 18.10
N GLU A 279 -8.03 -18.09 16.79
CA GLU A 279 -6.84 -18.57 16.08
C GLU A 279 -5.57 -18.49 16.93
N SER A 280 -4.77 -19.57 16.94
CA SER A 280 -3.45 -19.71 17.60
C SER A 280 -2.73 -18.38 17.86
N ASN A 281 -3.01 -17.75 19.00
CA ASN A 281 -2.49 -16.43 19.32
C ASN A 281 -1.03 -16.57 19.78
N HIS A 282 -0.09 -16.32 18.87
CA HIS A 282 1.33 -16.29 19.19
C HIS A 282 1.64 -15.03 20.01
N VAL A 283 1.80 -15.20 21.33
CA VAL A 283 2.17 -14.10 22.24
C VAL A 283 3.68 -13.89 22.20
N VAL A 284 4.12 -12.69 21.83
CA VAL A 284 5.53 -12.33 21.66
C VAL A 284 5.83 -11.03 22.40
N HIS A 285 6.87 -11.00 23.24
CA HIS A 285 7.33 -9.79 23.93
C HIS A 285 8.27 -8.97 23.04
N VAL A 286 8.02 -7.67 22.91
CA VAL A 286 8.83 -6.78 22.07
C VAL A 286 9.88 -6.06 22.90
N ILE A 287 11.15 -6.27 22.53
CA ILE A 287 12.32 -5.68 23.17
C ILE A 287 12.66 -4.34 22.48
N PRO A 288 12.70 -3.22 23.23
CA PRO A 288 13.10 -1.93 22.67
C PRO A 288 14.57 -1.91 22.20
N ALA A 289 14.88 -1.06 21.23
CA ALA A 289 16.22 -0.89 20.69
C ALA A 289 17.16 -0.25 21.71
N GLY A 290 18.44 -0.67 21.68
CA GLY A 290 19.48 -0.19 22.59
C GLY A 290 19.51 -0.85 23.97
N LEU A 291 18.66 -1.85 24.23
CA LEU A 291 18.50 -2.47 25.55
C LEU A 291 18.89 -3.97 25.61
N ALA A 292 19.53 -4.50 24.57
CA ALA A 292 19.87 -5.93 24.44
C ALA A 292 20.68 -6.51 25.63
N ASP A 293 21.41 -5.69 26.40
CA ASP A 293 22.31 -6.18 27.46
C ASP A 293 21.93 -5.78 28.90
N LYS A 294 20.80 -5.10 29.16
CA LYS A 294 20.44 -4.62 30.52
C LYS A 294 19.03 -4.97 31.00
N PHE A 295 18.32 -5.84 30.30
CA PHE A 295 16.97 -6.21 30.71
C PHE A 295 16.96 -7.24 31.85
N LYS A 296 16.49 -6.81 33.02
CA LYS A 296 15.90 -7.73 34.00
C LYS A 296 14.50 -8.08 33.52
N VAL A 297 14.40 -9.13 32.73
CA VAL A 297 13.11 -9.75 32.36
C VAL A 297 12.37 -10.05 33.66
N SER A 298 11.17 -9.50 33.83
CA SER A 298 10.32 -9.90 34.95
C SER A 298 10.06 -11.41 34.82
N HIS A 299 10.07 -12.14 35.93
CA HIS A 299 9.95 -13.62 35.95
C HIS A 299 8.71 -14.16 35.20
N ASN A 300 7.71 -13.31 34.92
CA ASN A 300 6.50 -13.66 34.17
C ASN A 300 6.67 -13.60 32.64
N LEU A 301 7.73 -12.98 32.12
CA LEU A 301 7.98 -12.82 30.68
C LEU A 301 9.09 -13.75 30.15
N SER A 302 9.84 -14.41 31.03
CA SER A 302 10.96 -15.28 30.64
C SER A 302 10.55 -16.52 29.83
N SER A 303 9.27 -16.92 29.92
CA SER A 303 8.70 -18.03 29.17
C SER A 303 8.12 -17.64 27.81
N LEU A 304 8.16 -16.35 27.44
CA LEU A 304 7.62 -15.87 26.17
C LEU A 304 8.73 -15.77 25.12
N SER A 305 8.33 -15.97 23.86
CA SER A 305 9.19 -15.61 22.74
C SER A 305 9.39 -14.10 22.69
N THR A 306 10.56 -13.66 22.23
CA THR A 306 10.92 -12.25 22.17
C THR A 306 11.27 -11.82 20.75
N VAL A 307 11.06 -10.54 20.43
CA VAL A 307 11.46 -9.94 19.15
C VAL A 307 12.01 -8.54 19.36
N ASN A 308 13.06 -8.16 18.64
CA ASN A 308 13.58 -6.80 18.66
C ASN A 308 12.65 -5.83 17.91
N GLU A 309 12.37 -4.66 18.48
CA GLU A 309 11.43 -3.69 17.90
C GLU A 309 11.83 -3.28 16.47
N MET A 310 13.13 -3.13 16.15
CA MET A 310 13.56 -2.70 14.82
C MET A 310 13.30 -3.79 13.79
N LYS A 311 13.56 -5.06 14.14
CA LYS A 311 13.25 -6.20 13.26
C LYS A 311 11.76 -6.29 12.99
N LEU A 312 10.93 -5.98 13.99
CA LEU A 312 9.49 -5.97 13.85
C LEU A 312 8.99 -4.80 12.98
N ILE A 313 9.58 -3.60 13.13
CA ILE A 313 9.30 -2.47 12.24
C ILE A 313 9.70 -2.81 10.80
N CYS A 314 10.88 -3.42 10.58
CA CYS A 314 11.29 -3.88 9.26
C CYS A 314 10.26 -4.82 8.63
N ALA A 315 9.77 -5.80 9.40
CA ALA A 315 8.73 -6.74 8.96
C ALA A 315 7.43 -6.02 8.60
N ALA A 316 6.98 -5.08 9.44
CA ALA A 316 5.78 -4.28 9.19
C ALA A 316 5.89 -3.44 7.91
N PHE A 317 7.08 -2.89 7.62
CA PHE A 317 7.33 -2.13 6.40
C PHE A 317 7.38 -2.99 5.15
N SER A 318 8.02 -4.16 5.20
CA SER A 318 8.10 -5.09 4.07
C SER A 318 6.79 -5.84 3.81
N GLY A 319 5.94 -5.98 4.83
CA GLY A 319 4.76 -6.85 4.80
C GLY A 319 5.13 -8.34 4.91
N GLN A 320 6.29 -8.65 5.48
CA GLN A 320 6.79 -10.02 5.61
C GLN A 320 7.45 -10.23 6.96
N LEU A 321 7.05 -11.30 7.66
CA LEU A 321 7.67 -11.73 8.90
C LEU A 321 8.59 -12.92 8.62
N ASP A 322 9.90 -12.74 8.83
CA ASP A 322 10.84 -13.86 8.91
C ASP A 322 10.73 -14.50 10.30
N PRO A 323 10.25 -15.75 10.45
CA PRO A 323 10.07 -16.36 11.76
C PRO A 323 11.35 -16.45 12.60
N SER A 324 12.53 -16.42 11.96
CA SER A 324 13.83 -16.49 12.66
C SER A 324 14.13 -15.26 13.53
N ILE A 325 13.44 -14.14 13.30
CA ILE A 325 13.60 -12.94 14.14
C ILE A 325 12.89 -13.07 15.50
N ILE A 326 11.99 -14.06 15.64
CA ILE A 326 11.32 -14.39 16.89
C ILE A 326 12.19 -15.42 17.64
N ILE A 327 12.74 -14.98 18.76
CA ILE A 327 13.64 -15.78 19.60
C ILE A 327 12.77 -16.54 20.61
N SER A 328 12.82 -17.87 20.56
CA SER A 328 12.13 -18.73 21.53
C SER A 328 12.80 -18.64 22.91
N PRO A 329 12.03 -18.81 24.00
CA PRO A 329 12.60 -18.81 25.35
C PRO A 329 13.60 -19.96 25.52
N SER A 330 14.69 -19.74 26.24
CA SER A 330 15.65 -20.79 26.56
C SER A 330 15.04 -21.74 27.59
N VAL A 331 14.81 -23.00 27.18
CA VAL A 331 14.44 -24.06 28.11
C VAL A 331 15.65 -24.35 28.99
N LEU A 332 15.57 -23.98 30.27
CA LEU A 332 16.51 -24.45 31.28
C LEU A 332 16.32 -25.97 31.40
N VAL A 333 17.14 -26.73 30.68
CA VAL A 333 17.28 -28.17 30.93
C VAL A 333 18.00 -28.28 32.27
N SER A 334 17.24 -28.39 33.35
CA SER A 334 17.79 -28.85 34.62
C SER A 334 18.30 -30.27 34.41
N SER A 335 19.61 -30.42 34.17
CA SER A 335 20.29 -31.70 34.23
C SER A 335 20.10 -32.23 35.65
N SER A 336 19.15 -33.15 35.82
CA SER A 336 19.04 -33.91 37.06
C SER A 336 20.24 -34.85 37.09
N CYS A 337 21.34 -34.40 37.68
CA CYS A 337 22.47 -35.27 38.00
C CYS A 337 22.01 -36.23 39.10
N SER A 338 21.54 -37.41 38.69
CA SER A 338 21.47 -38.55 39.59
C SER A 338 22.91 -38.98 39.88
N THR A 339 23.38 -38.72 41.10
CA THR A 339 24.55 -39.41 41.65
C THR A 339 24.14 -40.85 41.88
N ASP A 340 24.47 -41.74 40.94
CA ASP A 340 24.45 -43.17 41.19
C ASP A 340 25.85 -43.61 41.65
N GLU A 341 25.86 -44.44 42.67
CA GLU A 341 27.04 -44.88 43.41
C GLU A 341 28.02 -45.65 42.52
N THR A 342 29.30 -45.38 42.73
CA THR A 342 30.43 -46.21 42.30
C THR A 342 30.34 -47.62 42.88
N VAL A 343 30.34 -48.64 42.01
CA VAL A 343 30.90 -49.96 42.36
C VAL A 343 31.93 -50.35 41.30
N VAL A 344 33.17 -50.49 41.78
CA VAL A 344 34.33 -50.94 41.05
C VAL A 344 34.28 -52.46 40.93
N ALA A 345 34.45 -53.01 39.73
CA ALA A 345 34.93 -54.37 39.57
C ALA A 345 35.82 -54.44 38.32
N GLU A 346 37.11 -54.68 38.58
CA GLU A 346 38.14 -55.03 37.61
C GLU A 346 37.73 -56.25 36.80
N SER A 347 38.03 -56.25 35.49
CA SER A 347 38.42 -57.46 34.76
C SER A 347 39.15 -57.07 33.48
N ASP A 348 40.38 -57.57 33.40
CA ASP A 348 41.34 -57.43 32.32
C ASP A 348 40.98 -58.22 31.04
N ALA A 349 41.74 -57.88 30.01
CA ALA A 349 42.36 -58.76 29.01
C ALA A 349 41.83 -58.73 27.56
N GLU A 350 42.61 -58.02 26.74
CA GLU A 350 43.22 -58.41 25.46
C GLU A 350 42.38 -59.14 24.40
N THR A 351 42.33 -58.62 23.17
CA THR A 351 43.25 -59.00 22.07
C THR A 351 42.86 -58.37 20.73
N GLU A 352 43.89 -58.26 19.90
CA GLU A 352 44.02 -57.67 18.58
C GLU A 352 43.09 -58.29 17.50
N THR A 353 42.87 -57.59 16.38
CA THR A 353 43.50 -57.92 15.07
C THR A 353 42.84 -57.10 13.93
N ALA A 354 43.71 -56.57 13.06
CA ALA A 354 43.43 -55.80 11.86
C ALA A 354 42.94 -56.63 10.66
N THR A 355 42.29 -56.00 9.66
CA THR A 355 42.56 -56.08 8.19
C THR A 355 41.42 -55.38 7.42
N SER A 356 41.66 -54.33 6.63
CA SER A 356 42.14 -54.23 5.23
C SER A 356 40.99 -54.01 4.22
N VAL A 357 40.85 -52.79 3.68
CA VAL A 357 41.25 -52.29 2.34
C VAL A 357 40.34 -52.73 1.17
N HIS A 358 40.09 -51.73 0.31
CA HIS A 358 39.85 -51.76 -1.15
C HIS A 358 38.41 -51.49 -1.61
N THR A 359 38.15 -50.26 -2.08
CA THR A 359 38.02 -49.85 -3.52
C THR A 359 36.62 -50.18 -4.05
N SER A 360 35.96 -49.48 -4.95
CA SER A 360 36.10 -48.26 -5.75
C SER A 360 34.85 -48.29 -6.66
N ALA A 361 34.38 -47.14 -7.16
CA ALA A 361 33.68 -46.94 -8.45
C ALA A 361 32.46 -46.01 -8.30
N ASP A 362 32.70 -44.75 -8.64
CA ASP A 362 32.19 -44.09 -9.84
C ASP A 362 30.72 -44.27 -10.31
N VAL A 363 30.14 -43.08 -10.52
CA VAL A 363 29.25 -42.67 -11.62
C VAL A 363 27.79 -43.08 -11.52
N HIS A 364 26.91 -42.09 -11.33
CA HIS A 364 26.03 -41.64 -12.41
C HIS A 364 25.33 -40.30 -12.08
N ILE A 365 25.59 -39.32 -12.93
CA ILE A 365 24.78 -38.12 -13.13
C ILE A 365 23.43 -38.56 -13.70
N ILE A 366 22.33 -38.12 -13.09
CA ILE A 366 21.00 -38.09 -13.71
C ILE A 366 20.38 -36.73 -13.39
N GLU A 367 20.34 -35.87 -14.41
CA GLU A 367 19.43 -34.73 -14.50
C GLU A 367 18.01 -35.22 -14.77
N ALA A 368 17.03 -34.60 -14.11
CA ALA A 368 15.66 -34.33 -14.61
C ALA A 368 14.89 -33.50 -13.54
N PRO A 369 13.74 -32.89 -13.88
CA PRO A 369 13.53 -31.88 -14.92
C PRO A 369 12.88 -30.61 -14.34
N LYS A 370 12.95 -29.54 -15.14
CA LYS A 370 12.24 -28.27 -14.91
C LYS A 370 10.72 -28.52 -14.83
N HIS A 371 10.10 -28.10 -13.72
CA HIS A 371 8.65 -27.95 -13.64
C HIS A 371 8.31 -26.47 -13.78
N GLU A 372 7.79 -26.09 -14.94
CA GLU A 372 7.01 -24.86 -15.10
C GLU A 372 5.68 -25.06 -14.37
N SER A 373 5.44 -24.25 -13.35
CA SER A 373 4.10 -24.04 -12.78
C SER A 373 3.59 -22.68 -13.23
N LYS A 374 2.61 -22.70 -14.15
CA LYS A 374 1.73 -21.56 -14.42
C LYS A 374 1.01 -21.21 -13.12
N ILE A 375 1.29 -20.03 -12.58
CA ILE A 375 0.48 -19.43 -11.52
C ILE A 375 -0.52 -18.50 -12.20
N GLU A 376 -1.79 -18.90 -12.18
CA GLU A 376 -2.92 -18.04 -12.49
C GLU A 376 -3.00 -16.93 -11.44
N PHE A 377 -2.76 -15.69 -11.86
CA PHE A 377 -3.01 -14.51 -11.04
C PHE A 377 -4.52 -14.26 -10.96
N TYR A 378 -5.10 -14.50 -9.78
CA TYR A 378 -6.41 -13.97 -9.44
C TYR A 378 -6.33 -12.45 -9.36
N HIS A 379 -6.89 -11.79 -10.36
CA HIS A 379 -7.14 -10.36 -10.40
C HIS A 379 -8.07 -9.99 -9.22
N ARG A 380 -7.55 -9.28 -8.21
CA ARG A 380 -8.36 -8.47 -7.29
C ARG A 380 -8.02 -7.01 -7.50
N SER A 381 -9.04 -6.27 -7.91
CA SER A 381 -8.97 -4.88 -8.34
C SER A 381 -8.55 -3.93 -7.22
N CYS A 382 -7.57 -3.07 -7.53
CA CYS A 382 -7.00 -2.01 -6.70
C CYS A 382 -7.97 -0.82 -6.44
N CYS A 383 -9.25 -1.09 -6.21
CA CYS A 383 -10.33 -0.09 -6.22
C CYS A 383 -10.86 0.33 -4.83
N CYS A 384 -10.25 -0.08 -3.71
CA CYS A 384 -10.74 0.30 -2.38
C CYS A 384 -10.30 1.69 -1.89
N TRP A 385 -9.38 2.37 -2.58
CA TRP A 385 -8.74 3.60 -2.08
C TRP A 385 -9.61 4.86 -2.00
N ILE A 386 -10.84 4.84 -2.53
CA ILE A 386 -11.71 6.04 -2.60
C ILE A 386 -13.03 5.86 -1.82
N ARG A 387 -13.33 4.68 -1.25
CA ARG A 387 -14.71 4.39 -0.78
C ARG A 387 -14.98 4.25 0.72
N ASP A 388 -13.97 4.20 1.59
CA ASP A 388 -14.23 4.07 3.03
C ASP A 388 -13.86 5.35 3.78
N TRP A 389 -14.83 6.27 3.87
CA TRP A 389 -14.81 7.42 4.79
C TRP A 389 -15.95 7.26 5.79
N PRO A 390 -15.70 6.84 7.04
CA PRO A 390 -16.69 6.95 8.09
C PRO A 390 -16.60 8.33 8.74
N HIS A 391 -17.58 9.19 8.44
CA HIS A 391 -17.93 10.31 9.32
C HIS A 391 -18.43 9.72 10.65
N ARG A 392 -17.62 9.79 11.71
CA ARG A 392 -18.12 9.86 13.10
C ARG A 392 -16.99 10.19 14.09
N LEU A 393 -17.39 10.96 15.11
CA LEU A 393 -16.66 11.35 16.33
C LEU A 393 -15.81 12.62 16.27
N LEU A 394 -16.49 13.78 16.28
CA LEU A 394 -16.09 14.92 17.13
C LEU A 394 -17.34 15.60 17.68
N HIS A 395 -17.88 15.05 18.78
CA HIS A 395 -18.60 15.84 19.78
C HIS A 395 -18.21 15.31 21.16
N GLY A 396 -17.50 16.15 21.91
CA GLY A 396 -17.04 15.85 23.26
C GLY A 396 -16.13 16.94 23.82
N GLN A 397 -16.76 17.97 24.40
CA GLN A 397 -16.25 18.86 25.47
C GLN A 397 -15.04 19.78 25.17
N LYS A 398 -15.31 21.06 24.95
CA LYS A 398 -15.43 22.06 26.03
C LYS A 398 -16.25 23.26 25.55
#